data_AF-A0A9P1PZ02-F1
#
_entry.id   AF-A0A9P1PZ02-F1
#
_cell.length_a   1.000
_cell.length_b   1.000
_cell.length_c   1.000
_cell.angle_alpha   90.00
_cell.angle_beta   90.00
_cell.angle_gamma   90.00
#
_symmetry.space_group_name_H-M   'P 1'
#
loop_
_entity.id
_entity.type
_entity.pdbx_description
1 polymer ?
#
loop_
_entity_poly.entity_id
_entity_poly.type
_entity_poly.pdbx_seq_one_letter_code
_entity_poly.pdbx_strand_id
1 'polypeptide(L)' 'MLIVISPAKTLDYQSPLATKTFTQPEMLDKSQQLIEICRELTPAQISSLMGISDKLAGLNAARFSEWQPDLQRSA' A
#
# COMPACT_ATOMS: atom_id res chain seq x y z
N MET A 1 17.62 21.43 5.24
CA MET A 1 16.48 21.74 4.34
C MET A 1 15.59 20.50 4.28
N LEU A 2 14.27 20.67 4.34
CA LEU A 2 13.30 19.58 4.25
C LEU A 2 12.33 19.87 3.09
N ILE A 3 12.07 18.88 2.23
CA ILE A 3 11.19 18.99 1.07
C ILE A 3 10.02 18.03 1.27
N VAL A 4 8.81 18.47 0.91
CA VAL A 4 7.59 17.67 0.98
C VAL A 4 7.00 17.54 -0.42
N ILE A 5 6.66 16.32 -0.82
CA ILE A 5 6.02 15.99 -2.09
C ILE A 5 4.83 15.07 -1.85
N SER A 6 3.85 15.13 -2.75
CA SER A 6 2.69 14.23 -2.73
C SER A 6 3.06 12.83 -3.24
N PRO A 7 2.40 11.76 -2.76
CA PRO A 7 2.59 10.41 -3.27
C PRO A 7 1.95 10.23 -4.66
N ALA A 8 2.37 9.17 -5.36
CA ALA A 8 1.75 8.73 -6.62
C ALA A 8 0.70 7.63 -6.39
N LYS A 9 -0.28 7.52 -7.31
CA LYS A 9 -1.27 6.42 -7.30
C LYS A 9 -0.73 5.14 -7.94
N THR A 10 0.16 5.29 -8.94
CA THR A 10 0.75 4.18 -9.69
C THR A 10 2.03 3.73 -8.99
N LEU A 11 2.21 2.41 -8.85
CA LEU A 11 3.39 1.80 -8.23
C LEU A 11 4.10 0.92 -9.26
N ASP A 12 5.44 0.95 -9.26
CA ASP A 12 6.29 0.12 -10.12
C ASP A 12 7.20 -0.76 -9.25
N TYR A 13 7.03 -2.07 -9.39
CA TYR A 13 7.83 -3.10 -8.72
C TYR A 13 8.61 -3.97 -9.73
N GLN A 14 8.62 -3.61 -11.02
CA GLN A 14 9.23 -4.41 -12.09
C GLN A 14 10.50 -3.77 -12.66
N SER A 15 10.58 -2.43 -12.67
CA SER A 15 11.78 -1.75 -13.14
C SER A 15 13.01 -2.12 -12.30
N PRO A 16 14.21 -2.17 -12.91
CA PRO A 16 15.44 -2.40 -12.17
C PRO A 16 15.62 -1.37 -11.06
N LEU A 17 16.00 -1.84 -9.86
CA LEU A 17 16.27 -0.96 -8.73
C LEU A 17 17.49 -0.08 -9.02
N ALA A 18 17.31 1.23 -8.89
CA ALA A 18 18.42 2.19 -8.97
C ALA A 18 19.41 2.04 -7.78
N THR A 19 18.95 1.48 -6.66
CA THR A 19 19.76 1.19 -5.47
C THR A 19 19.16 0.03 -4.67
N LYS A 20 20.01 -0.70 -3.93
CA LYS A 20 19.60 -1.77 -3.00
C LYS A 20 19.48 -1.29 -1.54
N THR A 21 19.86 -0.05 -1.26
CA THR A 21 19.78 0.52 0.10
C THR A 21 18.37 1.01 0.38
N PHE A 22 17.79 0.61 1.51
CA PHE A 22 16.46 1.02 1.96
C PHE A 22 16.41 1.14 3.49
N THR A 23 15.38 1.81 3.99
CA THR A 23 15.09 1.97 5.42
C THR A 23 13.68 1.45 5.73
N GLN A 24 13.35 1.35 7.01
CA GLN A 24 12.02 0.97 7.48
C GLN A 24 11.15 2.21 7.76
N PRO A 25 9.85 2.21 7.44
CA PRO A 25 8.96 3.30 7.83
C PRO A 25 8.81 3.40 9.36
N GLU A 26 8.85 4.61 9.91
CA GLU A 26 8.80 4.83 11.36
C GLU A 26 7.38 4.67 11.96
N MET A 27 6.33 4.71 11.13
CA MET A 27 4.92 4.74 11.59
C MET A 27 4.13 3.48 11.24
N LEU A 28 4.79 2.31 11.21
CA LEU A 28 4.12 1.04 10.86
C LEU A 28 2.95 0.69 11.79
N ASP A 29 3.02 1.03 13.09
CA ASP A 29 1.92 0.80 14.04
C ASP A 29 0.65 1.59 13.68
N LYS A 30 0.81 2.79 13.10
CA LYS A 30 -0.32 3.59 12.61
C LYS A 30 -0.85 3.03 11.29
N SER A 31 0.04 2.59 10.40
CA SER A 31 -0.34 1.92 9.15
C SER A 31 -1.14 0.64 9.41
N GLN A 32 -0.74 -0.16 10.41
CA GLN A 32 -1.42 -1.39 10.83
C GLN A 32 -2.89 -1.12 11.20
N GLN A 33 -3.16 -0.08 11.99
CA GLN A 33 -4.54 0.31 12.37
C GLN A 33 -5.40 0.64 11.13
N LEU A 34 -4.82 1.30 10.12
CA LEU A 34 -5.54 1.59 8.88
C LEU A 34 -5.79 0.32 8.06
N ILE A 35 -4.80 -0.59 7.98
CA ILE A 35 -4.93 -1.84 7.25
C ILE A 35 -5.99 -2.75 7.86
N GLU A 36 -6.10 -2.80 9.20
CA GLU A 36 -7.16 -3.53 9.89
C GLU A 36 -8.55 -3.09 9.41
N ILE A 37 -8.80 -1.79 9.34
CA ILE A 37 -10.06 -1.23 8.82
C ILE A 37 -10.22 -1.58 7.33
N CYS A 38 -9.17 -1.40 6.52
CA CYS A 38 -9.24 -1.64 5.07
C CYS A 38 -9.53 -3.11 4.72
N ARG A 39 -9.12 -4.07 5.55
CA ARG A 39 -9.37 -5.51 5.34
C ARG A 39 -10.83 -5.90 5.51
N GLU A 40 -11.61 -5.12 6.25
CA GLU A 40 -13.04 -5.35 6.43
C GLU A 40 -13.88 -4.85 5.23
N LEU A 41 -13.28 -4.03 4.36
CA LEU A 41 -13.97 -3.47 3.21
C LEU A 41 -14.07 -4.46 2.06
N THR A 42 -15.28 -4.63 1.54
CA THR A 42 -15.50 -5.36 0.30
C THR A 42 -14.94 -4.57 -0.91
N PRO A 43 -14.59 -5.24 -2.03
CA PRO A 43 -14.18 -4.55 -3.24
C PRO A 43 -15.20 -3.51 -3.73
N ALA A 44 -16.51 -3.76 -3.57
CA ALA A 44 -17.55 -2.81 -3.94
C ALA A 44 -17.52 -1.53 -3.07
N GLN A 45 -17.30 -1.68 -1.75
CA GLN A 45 -17.12 -0.53 -0.86
C GLN A 45 -15.85 0.24 -1.19
N ILE A 46 -14.75 -0.44 -1.50
CA ILE A 46 -13.49 0.20 -1.91
C ILE A 46 -13.67 0.98 -3.23
N SER A 47 -14.34 0.38 -4.21
CA SER A 47 -14.67 0.98 -5.51
C SER A 47 -15.43 2.30 -5.32
N SER A 48 -16.51 2.27 -4.53
CA SER A 48 -17.32 3.44 -4.23
C SER A 48 -16.58 4.50 -3.41
N LEU A 49 -15.86 4.10 -2.36
CA LEU A 49 -15.14 5.00 -1.47
C LEU A 49 -14.00 5.75 -2.19
N MET A 50 -13.26 5.05 -3.04
CA MET A 50 -12.08 5.60 -3.71
C MET A 50 -12.39 6.19 -5.09
N GLY A 51 -13.60 5.96 -5.62
CA GLY A 51 -13.98 6.38 -6.97
C GLY A 51 -13.13 5.69 -8.05
N ILE A 52 -12.91 4.38 -7.92
CA ILE A 52 -12.06 3.58 -8.81
C ILE A 52 -12.83 2.44 -9.46
N SER A 53 -12.27 1.84 -10.51
CA SER A 53 -12.90 0.68 -11.17
C SER A 53 -12.89 -0.56 -10.30
N ASP A 54 -13.83 -1.48 -10.55
CA ASP A 54 -13.94 -2.75 -9.81
C ASP A 54 -12.65 -3.60 -9.91
N LYS A 55 -11.98 -3.55 -11.06
CA LYS A 55 -10.67 -4.21 -11.24
C LYS A 55 -9.63 -3.65 -10.28
N LEU A 56 -9.56 -2.32 -10.15
CA LEU A 56 -8.59 -1.68 -9.25
C LEU A 56 -9.00 -1.85 -7.78
N ALA A 57 -10.29 -1.85 -7.48
CA ALA A 57 -10.80 -2.12 -6.15
C ALA A 57 -10.51 -3.56 -5.69
N GLY A 58 -10.70 -4.55 -6.57
CA GLY A 58 -10.32 -5.94 -6.30
C GLY A 58 -8.81 -6.08 -6.07
N LEU A 59 -7.98 -5.41 -6.86
CA LEU A 59 -6.53 -5.37 -6.65
C LEU A 59 -6.17 -4.76 -5.29
N ASN A 60 -6.81 -3.66 -4.90
CA ASN A 60 -6.52 -3.02 -3.60
C ASN A 60 -7.04 -3.84 -2.42
N ALA A 61 -8.18 -4.52 -2.53
CA ALA A 61 -8.67 -5.46 -1.52
C ALA A 61 -7.66 -6.60 -1.27
N ALA A 62 -7.10 -7.17 -2.35
CA ALA A 62 -6.04 -8.16 -2.25
C ALA A 62 -4.79 -7.58 -1.57
N ARG A 63 -4.34 -6.38 -1.98
CA ARG A 63 -3.20 -5.69 -1.36
C ARG A 63 -3.39 -5.45 0.14
N PHE A 64 -4.56 -5.00 0.58
CA PHE A 64 -4.84 -4.80 2.01
C PHE A 64 -4.82 -6.13 2.78
N SER A 65 -5.29 -7.20 2.17
CA SER A 65 -5.28 -8.54 2.77
C SER A 65 -3.87 -9.11 2.88
N GLU A 66 -3.05 -8.95 1.84
CA GLU A 66 -1.67 -9.45 1.75
C GLU A 66 -0.65 -8.61 2.53
N TRP A 67 -0.97 -7.34 2.84
CA TRP A 67 -0.05 -6.45 3.52
C TRP A 67 0.38 -7.01 4.87
N GLN A 68 1.65 -6.83 5.21
CA GLN A 68 2.22 -7.16 6.51
C GLN A 68 3.30 -6.13 6.89
N PRO A 69 3.50 -5.86 8.19
CA PRO A 69 4.48 -4.87 8.64
C PRO A 69 5.94 -5.36 8.55
N ASP A 70 6.18 -6.67 8.44
CA ASP A 70 7.52 -7.24 8.43
C ASP A 70 8.15 -7.27 7.03
N LEU A 71 9.03 -6.32 6.75
CA LEU A 71 9.72 -6.20 5.47
C LEU A 71 10.84 -7.24 5.23
N GLN A 72 11.13 -8.14 6.18
CA GLN A 72 12.19 -9.15 6.02
C GLN A 72 11.75 -10.45 5.31
N ARG A 73 10.46 -10.59 4.99
CA ARG A 73 9.91 -11.85 4.47
C ARG A 73 10.12 -12.10 2.97
N SER A 74 10.82 -11.21 2.27
CA SER A 74 11.14 -11.34 0.85
C SER A 74 12.65 -11.24 0.63
N ALA A 75 13.35 -12.34 0.94
CA ALA A 75 14.68 -12.67 0.46
C ALA A 75 14.63 -14.07 -0.17
#